data_AF-A0A7X6SZL3-F1
#
_entry.id   AF-A0A7X6SZL3-F1
#
_cell.length_a   1.000
_cell.length_b   1.000
_cell.length_c   1.000
_cell.angle_alpha   90.00
_cell.angle_beta   90.00
_cell.angle_gamma   90.00
#
_symmetry.space_group_name_H-M   'P 1'
#
loop_
_entity.id
_entity.type
_entity.pdbx_description
1 polymer ?
#
loop_
_entity_poly.entity_id
_entity_poly.type
_entity_poly.pdbx_seq_one_letter_code
_entity_poly.pdbx_strand_id
1 'polypeptide(L)'
;MSLDHKPVFSLKYIPLILLLAFSACFLIAGSRLTSAQDENEEKENHEIIIIENNCYRRDRKGPVRFEHVKHARDYKISCWECHHDYDKDGINAWSPWEESKGCSECHDP
;
A
#
# COMPACT_ATOMS: atom_id res chain seq x y z
N MET A 1 -71.31 9.87 9.41
CA MET A 1 -70.69 11.00 8.69
C MET A 1 -69.23 10.61 8.48
N SER A 2 -68.91 10.10 7.30
CA SER A 2 -67.57 9.55 6.97
C SER A 2 -66.53 10.66 7.03
N LEU A 3 -65.44 10.43 7.76
CA LEU A 3 -64.28 11.31 7.77
C LEU A 3 -63.41 10.98 6.55
N ASP A 4 -63.52 11.81 5.51
CA ASP A 4 -62.61 11.79 4.36
C ASP A 4 -61.23 12.31 4.80
N HIS A 5 -60.33 11.40 5.15
CA HIS A 5 -58.91 11.73 5.33
C HIS A 5 -58.23 11.80 3.95
N LYS A 6 -58.28 12.97 3.31
CA LYS A 6 -57.47 13.25 2.12
C LYS A 6 -56.00 13.37 2.54
N PRO A 7 -55.07 12.56 2.00
CA PRO A 7 -53.67 12.65 2.39
C PRO A 7 -53.08 13.98 1.91
N VAL A 8 -52.62 14.81 2.85
CA VAL A 8 -52.00 16.13 2.60
C VAL A 8 -50.55 15.98 2.14
N PHE A 9 -50.23 14.93 1.39
CA PHE A 9 -48.90 14.73 0.81
C PHE A 9 -48.93 15.16 -0.65
N SER A 10 -48.61 16.44 -0.87
CA SER A 10 -48.46 17.02 -2.20
C SER A 10 -47.35 16.30 -2.96
N LEU A 11 -47.74 15.60 -4.04
CA LEU A 11 -46.89 14.80 -4.93
C LEU A 11 -45.66 15.58 -5.46
N LYS A 12 -45.74 16.92 -5.45
CA LYS A 12 -44.67 17.83 -5.91
C LYS A 12 -43.42 17.80 -5.03
N TYR A 13 -43.53 17.40 -3.76
CA TYR A 13 -42.40 17.40 -2.83
C TYR A 13 -41.72 16.04 -2.70
N ILE A 14 -42.30 14.98 -3.30
CA ILE A 14 -41.72 13.63 -3.34
C ILE A 14 -40.29 13.60 -3.91
N PRO A 15 -39.96 14.25 -5.04
CA PRO A 15 -38.59 14.21 -5.55
C PRO A 15 -37.59 14.92 -4.62
N LEU A 16 -38.00 15.99 -3.95
CA LEU A 16 -37.16 16.73 -3.00
C LEU A 16 -36.91 15.90 -1.73
N ILE A 17 -37.93 15.20 -1.23
CA ILE A 17 -37.82 14.32 -0.06
C ILE A 17 -36.95 13.09 -0.38
N LEU A 18 -37.07 12.52 -1.58
CA LEU A 18 -36.22 11.41 -2.01
C LEU A 18 -34.75 11.82 -2.15
N LEU A 19 -34.47 13.02 -2.65
CA LEU A 19 -33.10 13.53 -2.79
C LEU A 19 -32.45 13.81 -1.42
N LEU A 20 -33.21 14.36 -0.47
CA LEU A 20 -32.76 14.55 0.90
C LEU A 20 -32.56 13.22 1.65
N ALA A 21 -33.46 12.24 1.44
CA ALA A 21 -33.34 10.91 2.03
C ALA A 21 -32.14 10.12 1.46
N PHE A 22 -31.87 10.22 0.16
CA PHE A 22 -30.73 9.58 -0.49
C PHE A 22 -29.39 10.15 -0.01
N SER A 23 -29.31 11.48 0.16
CA SER A 23 -28.15 12.17 0.74
C SER A 23 -27.89 11.74 2.20
N ALA A 24 -28.95 11.64 3.01
CA ALA A 24 -28.84 11.16 4.39
C ALA A 24 -28.38 9.69 4.48
N CYS A 25 -28.83 8.81 3.58
CA CYS A 25 -28.36 7.43 3.50
C CYS A 25 -26.86 7.33 3.15
N PHE A 26 -26.34 8.21 2.30
CA PHE A 26 -24.91 8.24 1.96
C PHE A 26 -24.03 8.65 3.17
N LEU A 27 -24.49 9.57 4.01
CA LEU A 27 -23.74 10.00 5.21
C LEU A 27 -23.71 8.91 6.29
N ILE A 28 -24.81 8.17 6.47
CA ILE A 28 -24.90 7.09 7.47
C ILE A 28 -24.15 5.83 7.00
N ALA A 29 -24.19 5.50 5.71
CA ALA A 29 -23.42 4.38 5.15
C ALA A 29 -21.92 4.68 5.04
N GLY A 30 -21.55 5.93 4.69
CA GLY A 30 -20.15 6.34 4.57
C GLY A 30 -19.37 6.29 5.89
N SER A 31 -20.03 6.57 7.02
CA SER A 31 -19.40 6.48 8.35
C SER A 31 -19.15 5.05 8.84
N ARG A 32 -19.79 4.04 8.24
CA ARG A 32 -19.58 2.62 8.58
C ARG A 32 -18.48 1.96 7.76
N LEU A 33 -17.94 2.62 6.73
CA LEU A 33 -16.88 2.07 5.87
C LEU A 33 -15.47 2.29 6.41
N THR A 34 -15.30 3.10 7.45
CA THR A 34 -13.99 3.39 8.08
C THR A 34 -13.69 2.57 9.35
N SER A 35 -14.50 1.58 9.71
CA SER A 35 -14.31 0.80 10.94
C SER A 35 -13.90 -0.66 10.70
N ALA A 36 -13.35 -0.97 9.52
CA ALA A 36 -12.86 -2.31 9.17
C ALA A 36 -11.41 -2.31 8.63
N GLN A 37 -10.60 -1.32 9.02
CA GLN A 37 -9.15 -1.49 8.90
C GLN A 37 -8.64 -2.03 10.22
N ASP A 38 -8.66 -3.35 10.24
CA ASP A 38 -8.01 -4.24 11.18
C ASP A 38 -6.59 -3.74 11.49
N GLU A 39 -6.38 -3.57 12.77
CA GLU A 39 -5.17 -3.07 13.43
C GLU A 39 -4.16 -4.21 13.56
N ASN A 40 -3.69 -4.74 12.42
CA ASN A 40 -2.56 -5.67 12.38
C ASN A 40 -1.84 -5.67 11.02
N GLU A 41 -1.55 -4.48 10.48
CA GLU A 41 -0.50 -4.34 9.48
C GLU A 41 0.84 -4.37 10.22
N GLU A 42 1.41 -5.56 10.38
CA GLU A 42 2.83 -5.73 10.67
C GLU A 42 3.60 -5.13 9.47
N LYS A 43 3.77 -3.81 9.48
CA LYS A 43 4.75 -3.16 8.63
C LYS A 43 6.10 -3.72 9.06
N GLU A 44 6.58 -4.72 8.33
CA GLU A 44 7.97 -5.13 8.35
C GLU A 44 8.83 -3.88 8.22
N ASN A 45 9.36 -3.41 9.35
CA ASN A 45 10.28 -2.30 9.35
C ASN A 45 11.62 -2.87 8.89
N HIS A 46 11.88 -2.76 7.59
CA HIS A 46 13.17 -3.03 6.97
C HIS A 46 14.24 -2.01 7.41
N GLU A 47 14.24 -1.61 8.67
CA GLU A 47 15.19 -0.67 9.25
C GLU A 47 16.57 -1.30 9.32
N ILE A 48 16.64 -2.58 9.68
CA ILE A 48 17.88 -3.37 9.75
C ILE A 48 17.66 -4.68 8.99
N ILE A 49 18.50 -4.92 7.99
CA ILE A 49 18.53 -6.15 7.21
C ILE A 49 19.90 -6.80 7.44
N ILE A 50 19.93 -8.12 7.58
CA ILE A 50 21.20 -8.88 7.61
C ILE A 50 21.46 -9.42 6.21
N ILE A 51 22.53 -8.94 5.57
CA ILE A 51 22.97 -9.42 4.26
C ILE A 51 23.97 -10.54 4.50
N GLU A 52 23.57 -11.77 4.18
CA GLU A 52 24.39 -12.97 4.31
C GLU A 52 24.29 -13.79 3.02
N ASN A 53 25.44 -14.01 2.36
CA ASN A 53 25.51 -14.80 1.13
C ASN A 53 26.48 -15.97 1.29
N ASN A 54 26.05 -17.16 0.89
CA ASN A 54 26.86 -18.38 0.94
C ASN A 54 27.67 -18.63 -0.35
N CYS A 55 27.55 -17.76 -1.35
CA CYS A 55 28.21 -17.88 -2.65
C CYS A 55 29.72 -17.60 -2.60
N TYR A 56 30.22 -16.94 -1.55
CA TYR A 56 31.64 -16.63 -1.45
C TYR A 56 32.47 -17.91 -1.30
N ARG A 57 33.52 -18.07 -2.12
CA ARG A 57 34.47 -19.19 -1.98
C ARG A 57 35.09 -19.28 -0.57
N ARG A 58 35.28 -18.13 0.08
CA ARG A 58 35.69 -18.04 1.49
C ARG A 58 35.02 -16.84 2.14
N ASP A 59 34.13 -17.10 3.09
CA ASP A 59 33.61 -16.06 3.95
C ASP A 59 34.67 -15.65 4.98
N ARG A 60 35.13 -14.39 4.89
CA ARG A 60 36.16 -13.82 5.76
C ARG A 60 35.61 -12.77 6.72
N LYS A 61 34.35 -12.38 6.57
CA LYS A 61 33.78 -11.20 7.26
C LYS A 61 32.46 -11.51 7.96
N GLY A 62 31.77 -12.58 7.58
CA GLY A 62 30.48 -12.94 8.13
C GLY A 62 29.34 -12.06 7.60
N PRO A 63 28.14 -12.22 8.19
CA PRO A 63 26.95 -11.45 7.84
C PRO A 63 27.13 -9.95 8.05
N VAL A 64 26.54 -9.15 7.16
CA VAL A 64 26.58 -7.68 7.22
C VAL A 64 25.26 -7.14 7.75
N ARG A 65 25.32 -6.38 8.85
CA ARG A 65 24.17 -5.61 9.33
C ARG A 65 24.02 -4.32 8.50
N PHE A 66 22.90 -4.19 7.80
CA PHE A 66 22.63 -3.10 6.87
C PHE A 66 21.39 -2.29 7.29
N GLU A 67 21.50 -0.96 7.30
CA GLU A 67 20.41 -0.05 7.70
C GLU A 67 19.69 0.50 6.46
N HIS A 68 18.75 -0.24 5.87
CA HIS A 68 18.17 0.10 4.56
C HIS A 68 17.40 1.44 4.57
N VAL A 69 16.56 1.67 5.59
CA VAL A 69 15.81 2.93 5.72
C VAL A 69 16.72 4.15 5.80
N LYS A 70 17.90 4.03 6.44
CA LYS A 70 18.88 5.11 6.54
C LYS A 70 19.47 5.48 5.17
N HIS A 71 19.76 4.48 4.34
CA HIS A 71 20.27 4.74 2.98
C HIS A 71 19.24 5.49 2.13
N ALA A 72 17.97 5.09 2.21
CA ALA A 72 16.90 5.75 1.46
C ALA A 72 16.58 7.16 1.99
N ARG A 73 16.45 7.34 3.31
CA ARG A 73 15.97 8.60 3.90
C ARG A 73 17.07 9.60 4.21
N ASP A 74 18.13 9.15 4.86
CA ASP A 74 19.17 10.04 5.39
C ASP A 74 20.21 10.31 4.30
N TYR A 75 20.65 9.25 3.61
CA TYR A 75 21.64 9.37 2.54
C TYR A 75 21.02 9.73 1.19
N LYS A 76 19.68 9.65 1.08
CA LYS A 76 18.91 10.01 -0.12
C LYS A 76 19.36 9.25 -1.37
N ILE A 77 19.79 8.00 -1.18
CA ILE A 77 20.18 7.11 -2.26
C ILE A 77 18.92 6.63 -2.97
N SER A 78 18.93 6.68 -4.31
CA SER A 78 17.81 6.18 -5.12
C SER A 78 17.67 4.67 -4.99
N CYS A 79 16.44 4.15 -4.96
CA CYS A 79 16.19 2.70 -4.95
C CYS A 79 16.89 1.99 -6.11
N TRP A 80 16.94 2.64 -7.29
CA TRP A 80 17.54 2.11 -8.52
C TRP A 80 19.08 2.07 -8.52
N GLU A 81 19.74 2.66 -7.53
CA GLU A 81 21.20 2.54 -7.38
C GLU A 81 21.61 1.20 -6.77
N CYS A 82 20.71 0.56 -6.00
CA CYS A 82 20.95 -0.75 -5.39
C CYS A 82 20.08 -1.83 -6.02
N HIS A 83 18.78 -1.55 -6.22
CA HIS A 83 17.86 -2.47 -6.86
C HIS A 83 17.92 -2.31 -8.36
N HIS A 84 18.68 -3.19 -9.00
CA HIS A 84 18.80 -3.22 -10.43
C HIS A 84 18.53 -4.61 -10.99
N ASP A 85 17.78 -4.63 -12.09
CA ASP A 85 17.59 -5.79 -12.94
C ASP A 85 17.87 -5.32 -14.36
N TYR A 86 19.13 -5.41 -14.78
CA TYR A 86 19.56 -4.92 -16.08
C TYR A 86 19.24 -5.94 -17.15
N ASP A 87 18.50 -5.51 -18.18
CA ASP A 87 18.29 -6.32 -19.36
C ASP A 87 19.57 -6.39 -20.23
N LYS A 88 19.48 -7.16 -21.31
CA LYS A 88 20.57 -7.32 -22.29
C LYS A 88 21.02 -6.01 -22.95
N ASP A 89 20.19 -4.97 -22.92
CA ASP A 89 20.45 -3.66 -23.50
C ASP A 89 20.95 -2.66 -22.44
N GLY A 90 21.11 -3.10 -21.18
CA GLY A 90 21.61 -2.32 -20.06
C GLY A 90 20.56 -1.42 -19.40
N ILE A 91 19.28 -1.63 -19.70
CA ILE A 91 18.17 -0.86 -19.12
C ILE A 91 17.76 -1.51 -17.81
N ASN A 92 17.68 -0.72 -16.74
CA ASN A 92 17.19 -1.22 -15.46
C ASN A 92 15.66 -1.39 -15.53
N ALA A 93 15.20 -2.63 -15.45
CA ALA A 93 13.79 -3.02 -15.48
C ALA A 93 13.19 -3.19 -14.08
N TRP A 94 13.95 -2.96 -13.01
CA TRP A 94 13.48 -3.17 -11.64
C TRP A 94 12.33 -2.22 -11.25
N SER A 95 11.39 -2.78 -10.50
CA SER A 95 10.17 -2.13 -10.00
C SER A 95 10.00 -2.37 -8.50
N PRO A 96 9.63 -1.35 -7.70
CA PRO A 96 9.41 -1.48 -6.26
C PRO A 96 8.17 -2.32 -5.89
N TRP A 97 7.36 -2.70 -6.87
CA TRP A 97 6.15 -3.52 -6.68
C TRP A 97 6.42 -5.01 -6.85
N GLU A 98 7.63 -5.38 -7.26
CA GLU A 98 8.05 -6.76 -7.49
C GLU A 98 8.98 -7.23 -6.36
N GLU A 99 9.08 -8.55 -6.20
CA GLU A 99 9.99 -9.15 -5.24
C GLU A 99 11.45 -8.82 -5.61
N SER A 100 12.22 -8.38 -4.63
CA SER A 100 13.64 -8.05 -4.85
C SER A 100 14.49 -9.30 -4.75
N LYS A 101 15.26 -9.56 -5.81
CA LYS A 101 16.23 -10.66 -5.87
C LYS A 101 17.46 -10.38 -5.02
N GLY A 102 18.08 -11.44 -4.52
CA GLY A 102 19.37 -11.37 -3.83
C GLY A 102 20.52 -11.11 -4.80
N CYS A 103 21.57 -10.41 -4.35
CA CYS A 103 22.71 -10.06 -5.19
C CYS A 103 23.35 -11.28 -5.87
N SER A 104 23.43 -12.40 -5.15
CA SER A 104 24.09 -13.63 -5.60
C SER A 104 23.32 -14.42 -6.67
N GLU A 105 22.08 -14.03 -7.00
CA GLU A 105 21.32 -14.68 -8.07
C GLU A 105 21.91 -14.40 -9.45
N CYS A 106 22.53 -13.23 -9.63
CA CYS A 106 23.15 -12.82 -10.88
C CYS A 106 24.64 -12.48 -10.74
N HIS A 107 25.10 -12.08 -9.55
CA HIS A 107 26.51 -11.80 -9.30
C HIS A 107 27.20 -12.99 -8.62
N ASP A 108 28.23 -13.53 -9.26
CA ASP A 108 29.09 -14.59 -8.71
C ASP A 108 30.43 -13.97 -8.20
N PRO A 109 30.62 -13.80 -6.88
CA PRO A 109 31.72 -13.03 -6.28
C PRO A 109 33.04 -13.80 -5.99
#